data_AF-A0A1F8TFG1-F1
#
_entry.id   AF-A0A1F8TFG1-F1
#
_cell.length_a   1.000
_cell.length_b   1.000
_cell.length_c   1.000
_cell.angle_alpha   90.00
_cell.angle_beta   90.00
_cell.angle_gamma   90.00
#
_symmetry.space_group_name_H-M   'P 1'
#
loop_
_entity.id
_entity.type
_entity.pdbx_description
1 polymer ?
#
loop_
_entity_poly.entity_id
_entity_poly.type
_entity_poly.pdbx_seq_one_letter_code
_entity_poly.pdbx_strand_id
1 'polypeptide(L)'
;MPNRLTLITLTLGAGLIGACTLPGAASPTPFTFPTPNLTLTAVFASVATAVPPPASTLPPLPSPTASPSPLLPPENITPQATTAATIATAAASTGSRPNGTLVAAEFLTNPPAIDGSLDEWDTTAYTANHVVFGSSAWSGTNDLSATYHIGWDQTFLYVGVKVVDDRFVQVAQGRSLFKGDEVEIQLDTILDSDFSSTSLSADDYQLGLSPGDFGSHDPEAYRWYPSSKAGSVSNINVEARSTTSGYDLEARIPWSVLGVVPASGSHYGFALSVSDDDRSGEAAQESLLSSVSTRKLLNPTTWGTLGLEPSGGS
;
A
#
# COMPACT_ATOMS: atom_id res chain seq x y z
N MET A 1 -64.28 -37.66 -21.95
CA MET A 1 -64.03 -36.72 -20.83
C MET A 1 -63.02 -35.70 -21.32
N PRO A 2 -63.39 -34.42 -21.50
CA PRO A 2 -62.49 -33.41 -22.04
C PRO A 2 -61.75 -32.72 -20.89
N ASN A 3 -60.45 -32.50 -21.01
CA ASN A 3 -59.77 -31.54 -20.14
C ASN A 3 -59.18 -30.41 -20.97
N ARG A 4 -59.72 -29.22 -20.70
CA ARG A 4 -59.43 -27.95 -21.35
C ARG A 4 -58.06 -27.47 -20.86
N LEU A 5 -57.14 -27.18 -21.79
CA LEU A 5 -55.96 -26.38 -21.47
C LEU A 5 -56.24 -24.94 -21.90
N THR A 6 -56.36 -24.09 -20.90
CA THR A 6 -56.69 -22.67 -20.98
C THR A 6 -55.55 -21.88 -21.63
N LEU A 7 -55.88 -21.18 -22.72
CA LEU A 7 -55.01 -20.21 -23.39
C LEU A 7 -55.02 -18.91 -22.55
N ILE A 8 -53.89 -18.59 -21.90
CA ILE A 8 -53.70 -17.31 -21.19
C ILE A 8 -53.10 -16.31 -22.18
N THR A 9 -53.93 -15.38 -22.63
CA THR A 9 -53.56 -14.23 -23.46
C THR A 9 -52.83 -13.21 -22.60
N LEU A 10 -51.53 -12.99 -22.87
CA LEU A 10 -50.73 -11.98 -22.19
C LEU A 10 -51.01 -10.61 -22.83
N THR A 11 -51.82 -9.77 -22.18
CA THR A 11 -52.05 -8.38 -22.58
C THR A 11 -50.86 -7.50 -22.21
N LEU A 12 -50.24 -6.92 -23.24
CA LEU A 12 -49.17 -5.93 -23.15
C LEU A 12 -49.74 -4.58 -22.70
N GLY A 13 -49.51 -4.21 -21.44
CA GLY A 13 -49.89 -2.91 -20.88
C GLY A 13 -48.82 -1.86 -21.15
N ALA A 14 -49.12 -0.90 -22.02
CA ALA A 14 -48.30 0.30 -22.23
C ALA A 14 -48.47 1.26 -21.05
N GLY A 15 -47.43 1.39 -20.21
CA GLY A 15 -47.37 2.38 -19.14
C GLY A 15 -46.96 3.75 -19.69
N LEU A 16 -47.91 4.67 -19.81
CA LEU A 16 -47.62 6.10 -19.93
C LEU A 16 -47.09 6.61 -18.58
N ILE A 17 -45.82 7.03 -18.56
CA ILE A 17 -45.27 7.79 -17.44
C ILE A 17 -45.67 9.25 -17.65
N GLY A 18 -46.83 9.63 -17.10
CA GLY A 18 -47.23 11.02 -17.01
C GLY A 18 -46.36 11.73 -15.98
N ALA A 19 -45.52 12.67 -16.43
CA ALA A 19 -44.81 13.58 -15.54
C ALA A 19 -45.83 14.40 -14.74
N CYS A 20 -45.75 14.31 -13.41
CA CYS A 20 -46.56 15.10 -12.50
C CYS A 20 -46.21 16.58 -12.61
N THR A 21 -47.01 17.38 -13.32
CA THR A 21 -47.00 18.84 -13.19
C THR A 21 -47.95 19.22 -12.06
N LEU A 22 -47.41 19.49 -10.88
CA LEU A 22 -48.17 20.04 -9.75
C LEU A 22 -48.66 21.47 -10.11
N PRO A 23 -49.98 21.75 -10.11
CA PRO A 23 -50.47 23.11 -10.30
C PRO A 23 -50.19 23.93 -9.03
N GLY A 24 -49.32 24.95 -9.13
CA GLY A 24 -49.08 25.92 -8.04
C GLY A 24 -47.64 26.03 -7.52
N ALA A 25 -46.69 25.27 -8.06
CA ALA A 25 -45.27 25.48 -7.77
C ALA A 25 -44.70 26.60 -8.65
N ALA A 26 -43.99 27.55 -8.04
CA ALA A 26 -43.31 28.62 -8.76
C ALA A 26 -42.24 28.03 -9.71
N SER A 27 -42.18 28.51 -10.95
CA SER A 27 -41.15 28.12 -11.91
C SER A 27 -39.75 28.32 -11.32
N PRO A 28 -38.83 27.35 -11.42
CA PRO A 28 -37.46 27.55 -10.96
C PRO A 28 -36.85 28.70 -11.76
N THR A 29 -36.31 29.68 -11.03
CA THR A 29 -35.66 30.87 -11.61
C THR A 29 -34.46 30.41 -12.43
N PRO A 30 -34.26 30.88 -13.68
CA PRO A 30 -33.10 30.50 -14.47
C PRO A 30 -31.82 31.04 -13.83
N PHE A 31 -30.98 30.15 -13.32
CA PHE A 31 -29.62 30.49 -12.91
C PHE A 31 -28.80 30.79 -14.17
N THR A 32 -28.41 32.05 -14.31
CA THR A 32 -27.45 32.49 -15.31
C THR A 32 -26.05 32.31 -14.74
N PHE A 33 -25.29 31.37 -15.28
CA PHE A 33 -23.85 31.30 -15.05
C PHE A 33 -23.17 32.42 -15.83
N PRO A 34 -22.42 33.34 -15.20
CA PRO A 34 -21.53 34.23 -15.93
C PRO A 34 -20.35 33.42 -16.47
N THR A 35 -20.23 33.31 -17.79
CA THR A 35 -19.02 32.86 -18.46
C THR A 35 -17.91 33.90 -18.29
N PRO A 36 -16.71 33.55 -17.78
CA PRO A 36 -15.58 34.44 -17.87
C PRO A 36 -15.05 34.44 -19.31
N ASN A 37 -15.52 35.41 -20.09
CA ASN A 37 -14.86 35.82 -21.34
C ASN A 37 -13.62 36.66 -21.00
N LEU A 38 -12.46 36.03 -20.87
CA LEU A 38 -11.18 36.73 -20.85
C LEU A 38 -10.51 36.62 -22.23
N THR A 39 -10.79 37.67 -23.00
CA THR A 39 -10.06 38.23 -24.14
C THR A 39 -8.65 37.68 -24.44
N LEU A 40 -8.59 36.89 -25.51
CA LEU A 40 -7.44 36.78 -26.42
C LEU A 40 -7.24 38.11 -27.15
N THR A 41 -6.47 39.05 -26.60
CA THR A 41 -5.84 40.13 -27.40
C THR A 41 -4.64 40.71 -26.64
N ALA A 42 -3.45 40.20 -26.93
CA ALA A 42 -2.22 40.96 -26.80
C ALA A 42 -1.34 40.68 -28.03
N VAL A 43 -1.59 41.53 -29.03
CA VAL A 43 -0.87 41.67 -30.29
C VAL A 43 0.52 42.24 -30.00
N PHE A 44 1.52 41.66 -30.65
CA PHE A 44 2.85 42.18 -31.00
C PHE A 44 3.19 43.61 -30.48
N ALA A 45 4.07 43.68 -29.49
CA ALA A 45 4.83 44.89 -29.15
C ALA A 45 6.34 44.61 -29.33
N SER A 46 6.98 45.47 -30.10
CA SER A 46 8.39 45.42 -30.49
C SER A 46 9.35 45.43 -29.30
N VAL A 47 10.37 44.56 -29.37
CA VAL A 47 11.52 44.51 -28.46
C VAL A 47 12.25 45.86 -28.45
N ALA A 48 12.26 46.54 -27.30
CA ALA A 48 13.23 47.55 -26.99
C ALA A 48 14.43 46.88 -26.30
N THR A 49 15.62 47.02 -26.89
CA THR A 49 16.90 46.60 -26.30
C THR A 49 17.12 47.29 -24.96
N ALA A 50 17.06 46.54 -23.87
CA ALA A 50 17.50 46.99 -22.56
C ALA A 50 19.03 47.03 -22.50
N VAL A 51 19.57 48.18 -22.12
CA VAL A 51 21.00 48.42 -21.85
C VAL A 51 21.40 47.65 -20.58
N PRO A 52 22.52 46.90 -20.57
CA PRO A 52 22.97 46.21 -19.36
C PRO A 52 23.47 47.22 -18.29
N PRO A 53 23.23 46.96 -16.99
CA PRO A 53 23.74 47.78 -15.90
C PRO A 53 25.28 47.64 -15.77
N PRO A 54 25.98 48.63 -15.18
CA PRO A 54 27.42 48.60 -15.03
C PRO A 54 27.86 47.45 -14.11
N ALA A 55 28.97 46.81 -14.47
CA ALA A 55 29.56 45.69 -13.73
C ALA A 55 30.01 46.12 -12.32
N SER A 56 29.44 45.50 -11.29
CA SER A 56 29.97 45.56 -9.93
C SER A 56 31.27 44.75 -9.85
N THR A 57 32.39 45.44 -9.67
CA THR A 57 33.68 44.82 -9.37
C THR A 57 33.66 44.25 -7.95
N LEU A 58 33.58 42.93 -7.82
CA LEU A 58 33.82 42.24 -6.56
C LEU A 58 35.30 42.39 -6.16
N PRO A 59 35.62 42.56 -4.87
CA PRO A 59 37.01 42.55 -4.40
C PRO A 59 37.63 41.15 -4.57
N PRO A 60 38.96 41.05 -4.76
CA PRO A 60 39.63 39.77 -4.98
C PRO A 60 39.54 38.88 -3.72
N LEU A 61 39.19 37.62 -3.96
CA LEU A 61 39.20 36.55 -2.96
C LEU A 61 40.65 36.28 -2.51
N PRO A 62 40.96 36.19 -1.19
CA PRO A 62 42.30 35.86 -0.75
C PRO A 62 42.65 34.42 -1.14
N SER A 63 43.81 34.24 -1.76
CA SER A 63 44.40 32.94 -2.07
C SER A 63 44.64 32.14 -0.78
N PRO A 64 44.35 30.82 -0.74
CA PRO A 64 44.73 30.01 0.40
C PRO A 64 46.25 29.81 0.40
N THR A 65 46.92 30.38 1.39
CA THR A 65 48.29 30.01 1.76
C THR A 65 48.26 28.56 2.25
N ALA A 66 48.93 27.66 1.54
CA ALA A 66 49.16 26.29 2.01
C ALA A 66 50.01 26.33 3.28
N SER A 67 49.41 25.95 4.40
CA SER A 67 50.13 25.62 5.63
C SER A 67 50.57 24.15 5.55
N PRO A 68 51.83 23.79 5.86
CA PRO A 68 52.22 22.39 5.88
C PRO A 68 51.54 21.67 7.05
N SER A 69 50.64 20.74 6.74
CA SER A 69 50.13 19.75 7.70
C SER A 69 51.29 18.94 8.29
N PRO A 70 51.30 18.64 9.59
CA PRO A 70 52.23 17.67 10.16
C PRO A 70 51.93 16.28 9.59
N LEU A 71 52.98 15.62 9.11
CA LEU A 71 52.94 14.25 8.61
C LEU A 71 52.62 13.31 9.79
N LEU A 72 51.42 12.73 9.81
CA LEU A 72 51.11 11.64 10.74
C LEU A 72 51.89 10.37 10.32
N PRO A 73 52.41 9.58 11.27
CA PRO A 73 53.10 8.33 10.95
C PRO A 73 52.15 7.32 10.29
N PRO A 74 52.66 6.40 9.45
CA PRO A 74 51.82 5.46 8.72
C PRO A 74 51.07 4.54 9.70
N GLU A 75 49.75 4.59 9.65
CA GLU A 75 48.90 3.61 10.33
C GLU A 75 49.12 2.22 9.70
N ASN A 76 49.46 1.27 10.56
CA ASN A 76 49.56 -0.14 10.23
C ASN A 76 48.14 -0.65 9.90
N ILE A 77 47.83 -0.80 8.62
CA ILE A 77 46.56 -1.37 8.15
C ILE A 77 46.56 -2.88 8.42
N THR A 78 46.18 -3.24 9.63
CA THR A 78 45.71 -4.59 9.94
C THR A 78 44.32 -4.76 9.31
N PRO A 79 44.02 -5.84 8.57
CA PRO A 79 42.68 -6.05 8.02
C PRO A 79 41.68 -6.11 9.17
N GLN A 80 40.85 -5.07 9.30
CA GLN A 80 39.74 -5.05 10.22
C GLN A 80 38.71 -6.05 9.70
N ALA A 81 38.55 -7.16 10.43
CA ALA A 81 37.53 -8.15 10.17
C ALA A 81 36.17 -7.44 10.03
N THR A 82 35.54 -7.60 8.87
CA THR A 82 34.16 -7.18 8.64
C THR A 82 33.30 -7.97 9.61
N THR A 83 32.86 -7.33 10.69
CA THR A 83 31.87 -7.93 11.60
C THR A 83 30.60 -8.15 10.78
N ALA A 84 30.33 -9.41 10.43
CA ALA A 84 29.03 -9.84 9.97
C ALA A 84 27.98 -9.33 10.95
N ALA A 85 26.95 -8.65 10.45
CA ALA A 85 25.78 -8.30 11.25
C ALA A 85 25.27 -9.59 11.88
N THR A 86 25.46 -9.73 13.19
CA THR A 86 24.88 -10.83 13.93
C THR A 86 23.39 -10.54 13.94
N ILE A 87 22.61 -11.28 13.14
CA ILE A 87 21.17 -11.33 13.31
C ILE A 87 20.99 -12.00 14.66
N ALA A 88 20.80 -11.20 15.70
CA ALA A 88 20.49 -11.71 17.01
C ALA A 88 19.20 -12.50 16.88
N THR A 89 19.21 -13.77 17.29
CA THR A 89 18.00 -14.57 17.42
C THR A 89 17.21 -13.95 18.57
N ALA A 90 16.30 -13.02 18.26
CA ALA A 90 15.34 -12.55 19.24
C ALA A 90 14.56 -13.76 19.76
N ALA A 91 14.40 -13.86 21.08
CA ALA A 91 13.55 -14.89 21.65
C ALA A 91 12.14 -14.73 21.08
N ALA A 92 11.51 -15.84 20.69
CA ALA A 92 10.13 -15.85 20.20
C ALA A 92 9.21 -15.17 21.22
N SER A 93 8.60 -14.05 20.85
CA SER A 93 7.54 -13.43 21.66
C SER A 93 6.31 -14.32 21.63
N THR A 94 5.61 -14.41 22.76
CA THR A 94 4.26 -15.00 22.85
C THR A 94 3.20 -13.96 23.25
N GLY A 95 3.59 -12.68 23.33
CA GLY A 95 2.71 -11.57 23.64
C GLY A 95 1.71 -11.33 22.50
N SER A 96 0.51 -10.86 22.81
CA SER A 96 -0.50 -10.52 21.79
C SER A 96 -1.13 -9.17 22.10
N ARG A 97 -1.22 -8.31 21.08
CA ARG A 97 -1.93 -7.04 21.11
C ARG A 97 -3.44 -7.31 21.11
N PRO A 98 -4.24 -6.57 21.92
CA PRO A 98 -5.68 -6.79 22.03
C PRO A 98 -6.50 -6.16 20.88
N ASN A 99 -5.89 -5.91 19.72
CA ASN A 99 -6.48 -5.16 18.61
C ASN A 99 -7.02 -6.09 17.52
N GLY A 100 -8.01 -6.91 17.86
CA GLY A 100 -8.62 -7.89 16.96
C GLY A 100 -8.14 -9.32 17.21
N THR A 101 -8.48 -10.20 16.27
CA THR A 101 -8.13 -11.63 16.36
C THR A 101 -6.65 -11.83 16.02
N LEU A 102 -6.00 -12.78 16.69
CA LEU A 102 -4.66 -13.24 16.30
C LEU A 102 -4.72 -13.80 14.88
N VAL A 103 -3.90 -13.25 14.00
CA VAL A 103 -3.67 -13.81 12.66
C VAL A 103 -2.66 -14.94 12.83
N ALA A 104 -3.04 -16.16 12.48
CA ALA A 104 -2.20 -17.34 12.57
C ALA A 104 -1.63 -17.65 11.19
N ALA A 105 -0.33 -17.43 10.99
CA ALA A 105 0.36 -17.86 9.80
C ALA A 105 0.69 -19.34 9.91
N GLU A 106 0.12 -20.13 9.02
CA GLU A 106 0.34 -21.57 8.95
C GLU A 106 1.74 -21.88 8.40
N PHE A 107 2.40 -22.92 8.93
CA PHE A 107 3.68 -23.35 8.40
C PHE A 107 3.48 -24.14 7.09
N LEU A 108 4.10 -23.66 6.01
CA LEU A 108 3.91 -24.21 4.67
C LEU A 108 5.02 -25.21 4.33
N THR A 109 4.67 -26.50 4.31
CA THR A 109 5.58 -27.55 3.83
C THR A 109 5.68 -27.57 2.30
N ASN A 110 4.60 -27.18 1.62
CA ASN A 110 4.54 -26.98 0.18
C ASN A 110 4.06 -25.54 -0.05
N PRO A 111 4.97 -24.56 -0.15
CA PRO A 111 4.58 -23.17 -0.34
C PRO A 111 3.88 -22.95 -1.70
N PRO A 112 2.97 -21.96 -1.80
CA PRO A 112 2.27 -21.63 -3.03
C PRO A 112 3.23 -21.17 -4.12
N ALA A 113 2.85 -21.36 -5.38
CA ALA A 113 3.59 -20.77 -6.48
C ALA A 113 3.22 -19.29 -6.54
N ILE A 114 4.19 -18.39 -6.44
CA ILE A 114 3.92 -16.96 -6.60
C ILE A 114 3.69 -16.70 -8.08
N ASP A 115 2.42 -16.73 -8.51
CA ASP A 115 2.02 -16.60 -9.90
C ASP A 115 0.78 -15.69 -10.10
N GLY A 116 0.27 -15.13 -9.00
CA GLY A 116 -0.89 -14.24 -8.93
C GLY A 116 -2.22 -14.99 -8.88
N SER A 117 -2.21 -16.30 -8.63
CA SER A 117 -3.40 -17.14 -8.44
C SER A 117 -3.58 -17.50 -6.98
N LEU A 118 -4.81 -17.54 -6.48
CA LEU A 118 -5.06 -17.97 -5.10
C LEU A 118 -5.60 -19.41 -4.98
N ASP A 119 -5.56 -20.17 -6.07
CA ASP A 119 -6.19 -21.49 -6.16
C ASP A 119 -5.55 -22.53 -5.22
N GLU A 120 -4.26 -22.42 -4.95
CA GLU A 120 -3.51 -23.32 -4.05
C GLU A 120 -3.58 -22.94 -2.57
N TRP A 121 -4.15 -21.79 -2.23
CA TRP A 121 -4.21 -21.33 -0.84
C TRP A 121 -5.34 -22.04 -0.09
N ASP A 122 -4.98 -22.89 0.86
CA ASP A 122 -5.91 -23.62 1.73
C ASP A 122 -5.83 -23.18 3.21
N THR A 123 -4.94 -22.23 3.53
CA THR A 123 -4.82 -21.66 4.87
C THR A 123 -6.06 -20.87 5.26
N THR A 124 -6.17 -20.58 6.56
CA THR A 124 -7.21 -19.69 7.09
C THR A 124 -7.24 -18.35 6.35
N ALA A 125 -8.45 -17.97 5.90
CA ALA A 125 -8.71 -16.68 5.28
C ALA A 125 -9.07 -15.62 6.33
N TYR A 126 -8.47 -14.44 6.20
CA TYR A 126 -8.70 -13.26 7.03
C TYR A 126 -9.26 -12.12 6.18
N THR A 127 -9.79 -11.06 6.81
CA THR A 127 -10.37 -9.91 6.11
C THR A 127 -9.63 -8.61 6.43
N ALA A 128 -9.48 -7.75 5.43
CA ALA A 128 -9.12 -6.34 5.59
C ALA A 128 -10.29 -5.49 5.09
N ASN A 129 -11.16 -5.10 6.02
CA ASN A 129 -12.45 -4.45 5.73
C ASN A 129 -12.76 -3.27 6.66
N HIS A 130 -11.78 -2.83 7.45
CA HIS A 130 -11.94 -1.66 8.32
C HIS A 130 -11.38 -0.42 7.63
N VAL A 131 -12.24 0.55 7.31
CA VAL A 131 -11.78 1.82 6.73
C VAL A 131 -11.00 2.62 7.77
N VAL A 132 -9.72 2.89 7.50
CA VAL A 132 -8.80 3.61 8.40
C VAL A 132 -8.31 4.93 7.82
N PHE A 133 -8.58 5.19 6.54
CA PHE A 133 -8.41 6.47 5.86
C PHE A 133 -9.51 6.64 4.81
N GLY A 134 -9.93 7.88 4.55
CA GLY A 134 -10.77 8.15 3.39
C GLY A 134 -12.21 7.63 3.46
N SER A 135 -12.82 7.53 4.65
CA SER A 135 -14.16 6.93 4.81
C SER A 135 -15.30 7.60 4.03
N SER A 136 -15.09 8.82 3.52
CA SER A 136 -16.04 9.50 2.65
C SER A 136 -15.91 9.13 1.16
N ALA A 137 -14.77 8.56 0.77
CA ALA A 137 -14.53 8.03 -0.57
C ALA A 137 -15.03 6.58 -0.67
N TRP A 138 -14.84 5.77 0.38
CA TRP A 138 -15.30 4.39 0.41
C TRP A 138 -16.82 4.24 0.39
N SER A 139 -17.36 3.58 -0.63
CA SER A 139 -18.81 3.45 -0.86
C SER A 139 -19.39 2.05 -0.58
N GLY A 140 -18.55 1.08 -0.20
CA GLY A 140 -18.97 -0.24 0.26
C GLY A 140 -18.00 -1.35 -0.15
N THR A 141 -18.36 -2.61 0.11
CA THR A 141 -17.46 -3.75 -0.18
C THR A 141 -17.23 -4.02 -1.66
N ASN A 142 -18.07 -3.47 -2.54
CA ASN A 142 -17.88 -3.57 -3.99
C ASN A 142 -16.91 -2.51 -4.51
N ASP A 143 -16.67 -1.47 -3.72
CA ASP A 143 -15.80 -0.35 -4.03
C ASP A 143 -14.39 -0.68 -3.56
N LEU A 144 -14.22 -1.04 -2.28
CA LEU A 144 -13.01 -1.74 -1.85
C LEU A 144 -13.31 -2.79 -0.78
N SER A 145 -12.76 -3.99 -0.93
CA SER A 145 -12.61 -4.96 0.17
C SER A 145 -11.51 -5.97 -0.11
N ALA A 146 -10.92 -6.55 0.93
CA ALA A 146 -9.92 -7.59 0.74
C ALA A 146 -10.09 -8.78 1.69
N THR A 147 -9.81 -9.97 1.16
CA THR A 147 -9.56 -11.18 1.93
C THR A 147 -8.12 -11.63 1.69
N TYR A 148 -7.44 -12.10 2.73
CA TYR A 148 -6.06 -12.51 2.60
C TYR A 148 -5.77 -13.82 3.32
N HIS A 149 -4.77 -14.50 2.81
CA HIS A 149 -4.14 -15.69 3.36
C HIS A 149 -2.70 -15.34 3.74
N ILE A 150 -2.19 -16.01 4.77
CA ILE A 150 -0.84 -15.80 5.25
C ILE A 150 -0.26 -17.12 5.74
N GLY A 151 0.98 -17.38 5.36
CA GLY A 151 1.70 -18.57 5.75
C GLY A 151 3.19 -18.30 5.81
N TRP A 152 3.96 -19.24 6.33
CA TRP A 152 5.40 -19.05 6.49
C TRP A 152 6.18 -20.35 6.31
N ASP A 153 7.44 -20.21 5.93
CA ASP A 153 8.46 -21.25 6.08
C ASP A 153 9.73 -20.65 6.70
N GLN A 154 10.82 -21.44 6.79
CA GLN A 154 12.08 -20.96 7.37
C GLN A 154 12.74 -19.81 6.61
N THR A 155 12.30 -19.52 5.38
CA THR A 155 12.93 -18.56 4.46
C THR A 155 12.04 -17.36 4.16
N PHE A 156 10.72 -17.56 4.03
CA PHE A 156 9.78 -16.54 3.61
C PHE A 156 8.53 -16.46 4.50
N LEU A 157 7.99 -15.24 4.59
CA LEU A 157 6.59 -14.98 4.88
C LEU A 157 5.85 -14.91 3.55
N TYR A 158 4.75 -15.63 3.41
CA TYR A 158 3.91 -15.68 2.23
C TYR A 158 2.61 -14.93 2.51
N VAL A 159 2.16 -14.15 1.53
CA VAL A 159 0.86 -13.49 1.56
C VAL A 159 0.15 -13.68 0.22
N GLY A 160 -1.12 -14.03 0.28
CA GLY A 160 -2.02 -14.08 -0.87
C GLY A 160 -3.22 -13.18 -0.58
N VAL A 161 -3.52 -12.21 -1.43
CA VAL A 161 -4.56 -11.21 -1.21
C VAL A 161 -5.48 -11.17 -2.40
N LYS A 162 -6.77 -11.37 -2.12
CA LYS A 162 -7.84 -11.09 -3.06
C LYS A 162 -8.41 -9.73 -2.76
N VAL A 163 -8.32 -8.82 -3.72
CA VAL A 163 -8.85 -7.47 -3.63
C VAL A 163 -10.06 -7.35 -4.55
N VAL A 164 -11.16 -6.93 -3.97
CA VAL A 164 -12.33 -6.42 -4.70
C VAL A 164 -12.17 -4.91 -4.78
N ASP A 165 -12.26 -4.40 -6.00
CA ASP A 165 -12.00 -3.02 -6.38
C ASP A 165 -12.83 -2.73 -7.65
N ASP A 166 -13.68 -1.69 -7.62
CA ASP A 166 -14.51 -1.35 -8.77
C ASP A 166 -13.76 -0.58 -9.85
N ARG A 167 -12.61 0.04 -9.52
CA ARG A 167 -11.76 0.73 -10.48
C ARG A 167 -10.28 0.78 -10.07
N PHE A 168 -9.61 -0.28 -10.49
CA PHE A 168 -8.16 -0.35 -10.47
C PHE A 168 -7.43 0.79 -11.22
N VAL A 169 -6.65 1.59 -10.49
CA VAL A 169 -5.65 2.57 -10.88
C VAL A 169 -4.34 2.38 -10.08
N GLN A 170 -3.35 1.78 -10.73
CA GLN A 170 -1.98 1.72 -10.18
C GLN A 170 -0.94 2.38 -11.10
N VAL A 171 -0.93 3.72 -11.08
CA VAL A 171 0.09 4.54 -11.77
C VAL A 171 1.20 5.01 -10.83
N ALA A 172 1.06 4.76 -9.53
CA ALA A 172 2.04 5.16 -8.54
C ALA A 172 3.16 4.11 -8.44
N GLN A 173 4.39 4.57 -8.21
CA GLN A 173 5.57 3.71 -8.12
C GLN A 173 6.49 4.12 -6.97
N GLY A 174 7.33 3.17 -6.56
CA GLY A 174 8.37 3.35 -5.55
C GLY A 174 7.84 4.01 -4.27
N ARG A 175 8.42 5.14 -3.87
CA ARG A 175 8.05 5.82 -2.61
C ARG A 175 6.58 6.27 -2.57
N SER A 176 5.96 6.45 -3.73
CA SER A 176 4.58 6.92 -3.85
C SER A 176 3.56 5.78 -3.95
N LEU A 177 3.97 4.51 -3.87
CA LEU A 177 3.11 3.32 -4.12
C LEU A 177 1.74 3.41 -3.44
N PHE A 178 1.72 3.87 -2.19
CA PHE A 178 0.53 4.05 -1.34
C PHE A 178 -0.56 4.95 -1.95
N LYS A 179 -0.27 5.63 -3.06
CA LYS A 179 -1.20 6.51 -3.76
C LYS A 179 -2.01 5.83 -4.85
N GLY A 180 -1.70 4.59 -5.23
CA GLY A 180 -2.56 3.80 -6.12
C GLY A 180 -3.05 2.55 -5.38
N ASP A 181 -3.60 1.60 -6.13
CA ASP A 181 -4.07 0.34 -5.54
C ASP A 181 -2.91 -0.59 -5.23
N GLU A 182 -2.62 -0.73 -3.94
CA GLU A 182 -1.55 -1.59 -3.44
C GLU A 182 -1.91 -2.23 -2.12
N VAL A 183 -1.17 -3.29 -1.79
CA VAL A 183 -1.26 -3.99 -0.52
C VAL A 183 -0.08 -3.56 0.36
N GLU A 184 -0.35 -3.02 1.54
CA GLU A 184 0.69 -2.72 2.53
C GLU A 184 0.65 -3.65 3.75
N ILE A 185 1.83 -4.02 4.24
CA ILE A 185 2.03 -4.79 5.47
C ILE A 185 2.82 -3.95 6.47
N GLN A 186 2.33 -3.89 7.70
CA GLN A 186 3.05 -3.36 8.84
C GLN A 186 3.43 -4.51 9.76
N LEU A 187 4.70 -4.54 10.19
CA LEU A 187 5.22 -5.62 11.01
C LEU A 187 6.17 -5.07 12.08
N ASP A 188 5.81 -5.26 13.34
CA ASP A 188 6.67 -5.04 14.51
C ASP A 188 7.38 -6.37 14.81
N THR A 189 8.67 -6.41 14.49
CA THR A 189 9.45 -7.66 14.44
C THR A 189 10.04 -8.09 15.78
N ILE A 190 10.07 -7.21 16.79
CA ILE A 190 10.53 -7.52 18.15
C ILE A 190 9.50 -6.99 19.18
N LEU A 191 8.27 -7.50 19.04
CA LEU A 191 7.07 -7.09 19.75
C LEU A 191 7.21 -6.81 21.26
N ASP A 192 7.95 -7.65 21.99
CA ASP A 192 8.08 -7.51 23.45
C ASP A 192 9.04 -6.39 23.87
N SER A 193 9.95 -5.97 22.98
CA SER A 193 11.05 -5.06 23.32
C SER A 193 10.56 -3.63 23.60
N ASP A 194 9.54 -3.21 22.87
CA ASP A 194 8.92 -1.89 22.98
C ASP A 194 7.39 -1.99 22.84
N PHE A 195 6.79 -3.07 23.37
CA PHE A 195 5.35 -3.39 23.30
C PHE A 195 4.38 -2.22 23.55
N SER A 196 4.77 -1.25 24.39
CA SER A 196 3.96 -0.08 24.75
C SER A 196 4.40 1.23 24.08
N SER A 197 5.40 1.19 23.21
CA SER A 197 5.88 2.34 22.44
C SER A 197 4.87 2.75 21.38
N THR A 198 4.45 4.02 21.46
CA THR A 198 3.49 4.61 20.52
C THR A 198 4.14 5.22 19.27
N SER A 199 5.43 4.99 19.09
CA SER A 199 6.24 5.51 17.98
C SER A 199 7.01 4.38 17.32
N LEU A 200 7.18 4.49 15.99
CA LEU A 200 7.95 3.53 15.22
C LEU A 200 9.42 3.46 15.68
N SER A 201 9.97 2.26 15.71
CA SER A 201 11.33 1.91 16.06
C SER A 201 12.09 1.31 14.85
N ALA A 202 13.25 0.70 15.09
CA ALA A 202 14.09 0.14 14.02
C ALA A 202 13.64 -1.25 13.56
N ASP A 203 12.80 -1.90 14.35
CA ASP A 203 12.21 -3.22 14.12
C ASP A 203 10.74 -3.15 13.66
N ASP A 204 10.20 -1.94 13.52
CA ASP A 204 8.93 -1.67 12.84
C ASP A 204 9.13 -1.48 11.33
N TYR A 205 8.49 -2.36 10.55
CA TYR A 205 8.51 -2.35 9.11
C TYR A 205 7.18 -1.89 8.53
N GLN A 206 7.24 -1.18 7.41
CA GLN A 206 6.12 -0.95 6.51
C GLN A 206 6.60 -1.28 5.10
N LEU A 207 5.97 -2.27 4.48
CA LEU A 207 6.24 -2.74 3.13
C LEU A 207 4.98 -2.54 2.29
N GLY A 208 5.15 -2.03 1.07
CA GLY A 208 4.09 -1.96 0.06
C GLY A 208 4.38 -2.96 -1.04
N LEU A 209 3.33 -3.57 -1.56
CA LEU A 209 3.33 -4.58 -2.60
C LEU A 209 2.37 -4.09 -3.68
N SER A 210 2.91 -3.76 -4.85
CA SER A 210 2.11 -3.31 -5.97
C SER A 210 1.90 -4.44 -6.97
N PRO A 211 0.66 -4.60 -7.48
CA PRO A 211 0.37 -5.51 -8.58
C PRO A 211 0.93 -5.04 -9.93
N GLY A 212 1.59 -3.88 -10.00
CA GLY A 212 1.90 -3.20 -11.26
C GLY A 212 0.66 -2.55 -11.86
N ASP A 213 0.67 -2.23 -13.15
CA ASP A 213 -0.50 -1.65 -13.87
C ASP A 213 -1.19 -2.68 -14.79
N PHE A 214 -0.81 -3.95 -14.71
CA PHE A 214 -1.14 -5.02 -15.66
C PHE A 214 -0.81 -4.69 -17.13
N GLY A 215 0.19 -3.84 -17.34
CA GLY A 215 0.59 -3.31 -18.63
C GLY A 215 2.08 -2.98 -18.70
N SER A 216 2.42 -1.70 -18.48
CA SER A 216 3.78 -1.17 -18.66
C SER A 216 4.63 -1.13 -17.39
N HIS A 217 4.03 -1.39 -16.24
CA HIS A 217 4.65 -1.39 -14.93
C HIS A 217 4.52 -2.78 -14.33
N ASP A 218 5.68 -3.41 -14.16
CA ASP A 218 5.78 -4.70 -13.49
C ASP A 218 5.42 -4.56 -12.00
N PRO A 219 4.97 -5.66 -11.34
CA PRO A 219 4.85 -5.70 -9.90
C PRO A 219 6.12 -5.24 -9.20
N GLU A 220 5.98 -4.49 -8.11
CA GLU A 220 7.11 -4.01 -7.32
C GLU A 220 6.84 -4.05 -5.81
N ALA A 221 7.92 -3.97 -5.03
CA ALA A 221 7.85 -3.83 -3.59
C ALA A 221 8.69 -2.64 -3.11
N TYR A 222 8.14 -1.87 -2.16
CA TYR A 222 8.81 -0.73 -1.57
C TYR A 222 8.77 -0.82 -0.04
N ARG A 223 9.89 -0.51 0.62
CA ARG A 223 9.96 -0.39 2.08
C ARG A 223 9.95 1.07 2.49
N TRP A 224 8.97 1.49 3.30
CA TRP A 224 8.92 2.84 3.89
C TRP A 224 9.57 2.89 5.26
N TYR A 225 9.35 1.86 6.09
CA TYR A 225 9.93 1.75 7.43
C TYR A 225 10.73 0.46 7.62
N PRO A 226 11.79 0.49 8.45
CA PRO A 226 12.34 1.66 9.12
C PRO A 226 12.94 2.66 8.11
N SER A 227 12.83 3.96 8.38
CA SER A 227 13.14 5.02 7.40
C SER A 227 14.61 5.03 6.95
N SER A 228 15.51 4.55 7.82
CA SER A 228 16.94 4.34 7.51
C SER A 228 17.20 3.28 6.43
N LYS A 229 16.22 2.43 6.16
CA LYS A 229 16.27 1.35 5.16
C LYS A 229 15.29 1.58 4.01
N ALA A 230 14.69 2.77 3.89
CA ALA A 230 13.65 3.03 2.91
C ALA A 230 14.16 2.88 1.46
N GLY A 231 13.34 2.29 0.59
CA GLY A 231 13.69 2.06 -0.82
C GLY A 231 13.00 0.84 -1.43
N SER A 232 13.15 0.66 -2.74
CA SER A 232 12.66 -0.52 -3.46
C SER A 232 13.36 -1.79 -2.96
N VAL A 233 12.63 -2.91 -2.92
CA VAL A 233 13.12 -4.20 -2.40
C VAL A 233 12.93 -5.30 -3.44
N SER A 234 13.89 -5.44 -4.34
CA SER A 234 13.87 -6.43 -5.43
C SER A 234 13.91 -7.91 -4.98
N ASN A 235 14.21 -8.16 -3.70
CA ASN A 235 14.29 -9.53 -3.17
C ASN A 235 12.91 -10.07 -2.75
N ILE A 236 11.89 -9.21 -2.69
CA ILE A 236 10.51 -9.63 -2.55
C ILE A 236 10.02 -9.95 -3.96
N ASN A 237 9.48 -11.15 -4.13
CA ASN A 237 8.81 -11.52 -5.38
C ASN A 237 7.32 -11.32 -5.17
N VAL A 238 6.75 -10.45 -5.99
CA VAL A 238 5.33 -10.12 -6.07
C VAL A 238 4.85 -10.54 -7.45
N GLU A 239 3.70 -11.20 -7.52
CA GLU A 239 2.99 -11.46 -8.77
C GLU A 239 1.51 -11.15 -8.55
N ALA A 240 0.83 -10.73 -9.61
CA ALA A 240 -0.58 -10.37 -9.51
C ALA A 240 -1.33 -10.70 -10.80
N ARG A 241 -2.64 -10.92 -10.67
CA ARG A 241 -3.55 -11.09 -11.81
C ARG A 241 -4.77 -10.21 -11.64
N SER A 242 -5.14 -9.52 -12.71
CA SER A 242 -6.45 -8.86 -12.79
C SER A 242 -7.56 -9.91 -12.73
N THR A 243 -8.61 -9.64 -11.96
CA THR A 243 -9.83 -10.43 -11.93
C THR A 243 -11.00 -9.62 -12.50
N THR A 244 -12.18 -10.23 -12.58
CA THR A 244 -13.39 -9.52 -13.02
C THR A 244 -13.89 -8.49 -12.01
N SER A 245 -13.38 -8.49 -10.79
CA SER A 245 -13.87 -7.68 -9.67
C SER A 245 -12.77 -6.91 -8.93
N GLY A 246 -11.56 -6.83 -9.50
CA GLY A 246 -10.38 -6.26 -8.84
C GLY A 246 -9.13 -7.03 -9.25
N TYR A 247 -8.34 -7.51 -8.30
CA TYR A 247 -7.12 -8.26 -8.55
C TYR A 247 -6.78 -9.25 -7.43
N ASP A 248 -6.03 -10.28 -7.80
CA ASP A 248 -5.35 -11.17 -6.86
C ASP A 248 -3.85 -10.82 -6.86
N LEU A 249 -3.22 -10.79 -5.68
CA LEU A 249 -1.81 -10.53 -5.49
C LEU A 249 -1.20 -11.58 -4.58
N GLU A 250 -0.05 -12.11 -4.97
CA GLU A 250 0.76 -13.00 -4.15
C GLU A 250 2.14 -12.42 -3.94
N ALA A 251 2.70 -12.62 -2.75
CA ALA A 251 4.09 -12.31 -2.50
C ALA A 251 4.76 -13.31 -1.56
N ARG A 252 6.04 -13.54 -1.81
CA ARG A 252 6.97 -14.15 -0.84
C ARG A 252 7.99 -13.12 -0.39
N ILE A 253 8.03 -12.88 0.91
CA ILE A 253 8.86 -11.88 1.56
C ILE A 253 9.96 -12.60 2.33
N PRO A 254 11.24 -12.51 1.91
CA PRO A 254 12.31 -13.15 2.65
C PRO A 254 12.38 -12.58 4.07
N TRP A 255 12.45 -13.43 5.10
CA TRP A 255 12.56 -12.98 6.49
C TRP A 255 13.77 -12.07 6.73
N SER A 256 14.83 -12.23 5.93
CA SER A 256 16.02 -11.37 5.94
C SER A 256 15.73 -9.91 5.56
N VAL A 257 14.69 -9.64 4.75
CA VAL A 257 14.23 -8.28 4.44
C VAL A 257 13.68 -7.58 5.69
N LEU A 258 13.05 -8.38 6.56
CA LEU A 258 12.46 -7.99 7.84
C LEU A 258 13.48 -8.06 9.00
N GLY A 259 14.70 -8.56 8.75
CA GLY A 259 15.70 -8.77 9.80
C GLY A 259 15.31 -9.85 10.81
N VAL A 260 14.40 -10.76 10.44
CA VAL A 260 13.84 -11.80 11.30
C VAL A 260 14.52 -13.14 11.01
N VAL A 261 14.77 -13.91 12.06
CA VAL A 261 14.94 -15.37 11.96
C VAL A 261 13.65 -15.98 12.49
N PRO A 262 12.81 -16.59 11.64
CA PRO A 262 11.51 -17.05 12.08
C PRO A 262 11.65 -18.23 13.03
N ALA A 263 10.78 -18.30 14.03
CA ALA A 263 10.67 -19.45 14.91
C ALA A 263 9.19 -19.76 15.18
N SER A 264 8.87 -21.06 15.21
CA SER A 264 7.55 -21.56 15.60
C SER A 264 7.08 -20.94 16.91
N GLY A 265 5.84 -20.45 16.93
CA GLY A 265 5.22 -19.78 18.08
C GLY A 265 5.62 -18.32 18.28
N SER A 266 6.43 -17.73 17.41
CA SER A 266 6.78 -16.31 17.51
C SER A 266 5.61 -15.42 17.14
N HIS A 267 5.44 -14.34 17.90
CA HIS A 267 4.46 -13.29 17.64
C HIS A 267 5.12 -11.98 17.21
N TYR A 268 4.43 -11.28 16.31
CA TYR A 268 4.80 -9.98 15.76
C TYR A 268 3.60 -9.03 15.80
N GLY A 269 3.81 -7.73 15.98
CA GLY A 269 2.72 -6.78 15.74
C GLY A 269 2.43 -6.73 14.24
N PHE A 270 1.16 -6.71 13.85
CA PHE A 270 0.79 -6.91 12.43
C PHE A 270 -0.45 -6.13 12.02
N ALA A 271 -0.42 -5.58 10.80
CA ALA A 271 -1.60 -5.16 10.06
C ALA A 271 -1.35 -5.35 8.56
N LEU A 272 -2.39 -5.75 7.84
CA LEU A 272 -2.44 -5.72 6.38
C LEU A 272 -3.46 -4.68 5.98
N SER A 273 -3.12 -3.83 5.00
CA SER A 273 -4.04 -2.83 4.48
C SER A 273 -4.00 -2.81 2.96
N VAL A 274 -5.09 -2.35 2.35
CA VAL A 274 -5.23 -2.17 0.91
C VAL A 274 -5.62 -0.73 0.61
N SER A 275 -4.77 -0.06 -0.18
CA SER A 275 -4.97 1.30 -0.66
C SER A 275 -5.86 1.29 -1.90
N ASP A 276 -6.51 2.42 -2.14
CA ASP A 276 -7.57 2.59 -3.13
C ASP A 276 -7.41 3.94 -3.85
N ASP A 277 -7.47 3.91 -5.18
CA ASP A 277 -7.46 5.07 -6.07
C ASP A 277 -8.37 4.84 -7.27
N ASP A 278 -9.44 5.63 -7.40
CA ASP A 278 -10.34 5.57 -8.57
C ASP A 278 -9.98 6.62 -9.63
N ARG A 279 -8.89 7.38 -9.49
CA ARG A 279 -8.61 8.52 -10.37
C ARG A 279 -7.72 8.12 -11.53
N SER A 280 -8.33 7.74 -12.66
CA SER A 280 -7.57 7.40 -13.88
C SER A 280 -6.40 8.35 -14.16
N GLY A 281 -5.20 7.78 -14.19
CA GLY A 281 -3.99 8.49 -14.59
C GLY A 281 -3.45 9.46 -13.54
N GLU A 282 -4.07 9.53 -12.36
CA GLU A 282 -3.59 10.28 -11.22
C GLU A 282 -3.11 9.30 -10.13
N ALA A 283 -2.18 9.75 -9.30
CA ALA A 283 -1.75 9.01 -8.11
C ALA A 283 -2.30 9.74 -6.88
N ALA A 284 -3.39 9.23 -6.33
CA ALA A 284 -4.07 9.80 -5.18
C ALA A 284 -4.81 8.74 -4.34
N GLN A 285 -4.25 8.38 -3.19
CA GLN A 285 -4.95 7.55 -2.22
C GLN A 285 -6.29 8.19 -1.81
N GLU A 286 -7.39 7.52 -2.12
CA GLU A 286 -8.75 7.95 -1.80
C GLU A 286 -9.22 7.30 -0.50
N SER A 287 -8.99 5.99 -0.35
CA SER A 287 -9.29 5.25 0.88
C SER A 287 -8.19 4.23 1.24
N LEU A 288 -8.28 3.69 2.45
CA LEU A 288 -7.41 2.61 2.94
C LEU A 288 -8.22 1.72 3.86
N LEU A 289 -8.34 0.44 3.52
CA LEU A 289 -8.93 -0.59 4.38
C LEU A 289 -7.82 -1.36 5.08
N SER A 290 -8.02 -1.71 6.34
CA SER A 290 -7.07 -2.50 7.14
C SER A 290 -7.72 -3.72 7.76
N SER A 291 -6.90 -4.73 8.07
CA SER A 291 -7.29 -5.89 8.87
C SER A 291 -7.56 -5.53 10.33
N VAL A 292 -7.14 -4.34 10.77
CA VAL A 292 -7.26 -3.88 12.16
C VAL A 292 -7.90 -2.48 12.20
N SER A 293 -9.07 -2.37 12.83
CA SER A 293 -9.84 -1.10 12.89
C SER A 293 -9.16 0.04 13.65
N THR A 294 -8.24 -0.28 14.56
CA THR A 294 -7.52 0.72 15.36
C THR A 294 -6.25 1.21 14.69
N ARG A 295 -5.84 0.63 13.54
CA ARG A 295 -4.54 0.87 12.90
C ARG A 295 -4.26 2.36 12.73
N LYS A 296 -3.10 2.77 13.24
CA LYS A 296 -2.47 4.06 12.97
C LYS A 296 -1.09 3.82 12.40
N LEU A 297 -0.76 4.52 11.32
CA LEU A 297 0.50 4.36 10.59
C LEU A 297 1.74 4.41 11.49
N LEU A 298 1.81 5.41 12.38
CA LEU A 298 3.03 5.70 13.16
C LEU A 298 2.98 5.15 14.60
N ASN A 299 1.99 4.33 14.93
CA ASN A 299 1.81 3.82 16.30
C ASN A 299 1.59 2.30 16.31
N PRO A 300 2.66 1.51 16.52
CA PRO A 300 2.61 0.04 16.58
C PRO A 300 1.65 -0.54 17.63
N THR A 301 1.41 0.18 18.74
CA THR A 301 0.45 -0.28 19.77
C THR A 301 -0.98 -0.44 19.27
N THR A 302 -1.29 0.11 18.09
CA THR A 302 -2.60 0.03 17.47
C THR A 302 -2.74 -1.10 16.45
N TRP A 303 -1.67 -1.84 16.17
CA TRP A 303 -1.70 -2.96 15.24
C TRP A 303 -2.19 -4.23 15.94
N GLY A 304 -2.60 -5.22 15.16
CA GLY A 304 -2.97 -6.54 15.63
C GLY A 304 -1.73 -7.40 15.92
N THR A 305 -1.90 -8.71 15.90
CA THR A 305 -0.81 -9.66 16.12
C THR A 305 -0.82 -10.73 15.05
N LEU A 306 0.36 -11.06 14.53
CA LEU A 306 0.64 -12.23 13.71
C LEU A 306 1.39 -13.25 14.56
N GLY A 307 0.91 -14.49 14.62
CA GLY A 307 1.58 -15.62 15.25
C GLY A 307 2.01 -16.65 14.21
N LEU A 308 3.22 -17.19 14.35
CA LEU A 308 3.70 -18.28 13.51
C LEU A 308 3.28 -19.63 14.09
N GLU A 309 2.39 -20.35 13.42
CA GLU A 309 1.96 -21.68 13.86
C GLU A 309 3.13 -22.68 13.84
N PRO A 310 3.11 -23.74 14.67
CA PRO A 310 4.21 -24.69 14.74
C PRO A 310 4.58 -25.32 13.39
N SER A 311 5.88 -25.37 13.08
CA SER A 311 6.43 -26.02 11.88
C SER A 311 6.29 -27.55 11.84
N GLY A 312 5.50 -28.11 12.74
CA GLY A 312 5.22 -29.53 12.87
C GLY A 312 3.73 -29.72 13.16
N GLY A 313 2.92 -29.63 12.12
CA GLY A 313 1.53 -30.07 12.15
C GLY A 313 1.44 -31.52 11.69
N SER A 314 0.86 -32.38 12.53
CA SER A 314 0.07 -33.52 12.04
C SER A 314 -1.36 -33.06 11.88
#